data_AF-A0A257M1M0-F1
#
_entry.id   AF-A0A257M1M0-F1
#
_cell.length_a   1.000
_cell.length_b   1.000
_cell.length_c   1.000
_cell.angle_alpha   90.00
_cell.angle_beta   90.00
_cell.angle_gamma   90.00
#
_symmetry.space_group_name_H-M   'P 1'
#
loop_
_entity.id
_entity.type
_entity.pdbx_description
1 polymer ?
#
loop_
_entity_poly.entity_id
_entity_poly.type
_entity_poly.pdbx_seq_one_letter_code
_entity_poly.pdbx_strand_id
1 'polypeptide(L)'
;MEDHPDVKKPSAGSRHHFRFHQPHIHLAPVFGNDWFALKAEAFARFFGTPVFLVSQTVFVAIWIILNSMGIFDFDVYPFILLNLAFSLQAAYAAPLILLAQTRQADRDKAQTEADAQHREALAMASQQREELAAQQTTNLLILMKQNTELTEITKTMSERIQTLTEELHRHILESK
;
A
#
# COMPACT_ATOMS: atom_id res chain seq x y z
N MET A 1 -8.30 -16.56 -48.34
CA MET A 1 -9.24 -16.33 -47.23
C MET A 1 -8.57 -16.96 -46.03
N GLU A 2 -7.60 -16.24 -45.46
CA GLU A 2 -6.68 -16.75 -44.44
C GLU A 2 -7.40 -16.98 -43.11
N ASP A 3 -7.29 -18.20 -42.62
CA ASP A 3 -7.65 -18.61 -41.27
C ASP A 3 -6.56 -18.09 -40.31
N HIS A 4 -6.84 -16.97 -39.65
CA HIS A 4 -5.98 -16.42 -38.61
C HIS A 4 -6.27 -17.18 -37.30
N PRO A 5 -5.30 -17.92 -36.73
CA PRO A 5 -5.47 -18.46 -35.40
C PRO A 5 -5.49 -17.31 -34.38
N ASP A 6 -6.59 -17.21 -33.65
CA ASP A 6 -6.79 -16.30 -32.53
C ASP A 6 -5.64 -16.44 -31.52
N VAL A 7 -4.68 -15.52 -31.60
CA VAL A 7 -3.64 -15.34 -30.58
C VAL A 7 -4.34 -14.83 -29.33
N LYS A 8 -4.70 -15.75 -28.46
CA LYS A 8 -5.20 -15.47 -27.11
C LYS A 8 -4.12 -14.68 -26.37
N LYS A 9 -4.27 -13.36 -26.35
CA LYS A 9 -3.38 -12.45 -25.62
C LYS A 9 -3.24 -12.96 -24.18
N PRO A 10 -2.03 -13.10 -23.64
CA PRO A 10 -1.87 -13.41 -22.23
C PRO A 10 -2.51 -12.28 -21.45
N SER A 11 -3.49 -12.61 -20.62
CA SER A 11 -4.08 -11.66 -19.65
C SER A 11 -2.96 -11.27 -18.70
N ALA A 12 -2.26 -10.18 -19.03
CA ALA A 12 -1.27 -9.55 -18.18
C ALA A 12 -1.92 -9.36 -16.81
N GLY A 13 -1.31 -9.99 -15.80
CA GLY A 13 -1.90 -10.21 -14.50
C GLY A 13 -2.61 -8.97 -13.97
N SER A 14 -3.85 -9.15 -13.53
CA SER A 14 -4.44 -8.29 -12.51
C SER A 14 -3.40 -8.17 -11.42
N ARG A 15 -2.67 -7.05 -11.40
CA ARG A 15 -1.77 -6.70 -10.31
C ARG A 15 -2.67 -6.62 -9.08
N HIS A 16 -2.77 -7.73 -8.35
CA HIS A 16 -3.47 -7.82 -7.09
C HIS A 16 -2.65 -7.00 -6.08
N HIS A 17 -2.74 -5.67 -6.16
CA HIS A 17 -2.16 -4.76 -5.18
C HIS A 17 -2.69 -5.09 -3.77
N PHE A 18 -3.89 -5.68 -3.71
CA PHE A 18 -4.49 -6.19 -2.48
C PHE A 18 -4.09 -7.62 -2.10
N ARG A 19 -3.15 -8.30 -2.78
CA ARG A 19 -2.78 -9.70 -2.45
C ARG A 19 -2.39 -9.87 -0.98
N PHE A 20 -1.72 -8.89 -0.41
CA PHE A 20 -1.27 -8.91 0.98
C PHE A 20 -2.35 -8.48 1.98
N HIS A 21 -3.35 -7.71 1.53
CA HIS A 21 -4.54 -7.39 2.33
C HIS A 21 -5.61 -8.47 2.24
N GLN A 22 -5.61 -9.28 1.18
CA GLN A 22 -6.61 -10.32 0.87
C GLN A 22 -6.81 -11.34 2.00
N PRO A 23 -5.74 -11.84 2.65
CA PRO A 23 -5.86 -12.70 3.82
C PRO A 23 -6.56 -12.01 4.98
N HIS A 24 -6.49 -10.68 5.11
CA HIS A 24 -7.06 -9.92 6.23
C HIS A 24 -8.43 -9.28 5.94
N ILE A 25 -8.99 -9.49 4.74
CA ILE A 25 -10.32 -8.95 4.38
C ILE A 25 -11.43 -9.53 5.27
N HIS A 26 -11.25 -10.72 5.84
CA HIS A 26 -12.22 -11.29 6.78
C HIS A 26 -12.29 -10.57 8.14
N LEU A 27 -11.31 -9.71 8.46
CA LEU A 27 -11.33 -8.81 9.63
C LEU A 27 -12.09 -7.50 9.32
N ALA A 28 -12.58 -7.31 8.09
CA ALA A 28 -13.19 -6.07 7.62
C ALA A 28 -14.57 -5.71 8.18
N PRO A 29 -15.47 -6.62 8.61
CA PRO A 29 -16.70 -6.16 9.22
C PRO A 29 -16.42 -5.91 10.71
N VAL A 30 -16.30 -4.62 11.05
CA VAL A 30 -15.94 -4.10 12.40
C VAL A 30 -16.81 -4.71 13.51
N PHE A 31 -18.05 -4.94 13.13
CA PHE A 31 -19.02 -5.87 13.69
C PHE A 31 -19.46 -6.66 12.45
N GLY A 32 -19.89 -7.92 12.56
CA GLY A 32 -20.22 -8.78 11.41
C GLY A 32 -21.19 -8.14 10.40
N ASN A 33 -21.71 -8.89 9.44
CA ASN A 33 -22.71 -8.35 8.51
C ASN A 33 -24.10 -8.12 9.17
N ASP A 34 -24.10 -7.78 10.46
CA ASP A 34 -25.22 -7.77 11.39
C ASP A 34 -25.71 -6.33 11.63
N TRP A 35 -26.94 -6.23 12.14
CA TRP A 35 -27.57 -4.99 12.60
C TRP A 35 -26.72 -4.19 13.60
N PHE A 36 -25.83 -4.84 14.37
CA PHE A 36 -24.90 -4.18 15.28
C PHE A 36 -23.84 -3.33 14.55
N ALA A 37 -23.39 -3.74 13.35
CA ALA A 37 -22.42 -3.00 12.56
C ALA A 37 -22.96 -1.66 12.10
N LEU A 38 -24.16 -1.69 11.53
CA LEU A 38 -24.87 -0.52 11.05
C LEU A 38 -25.13 0.48 12.19
N LYS A 39 -25.55 -0.03 13.35
CA LYS A 39 -25.75 0.82 14.54
C LYS A 39 -24.44 1.41 15.05
N ALA A 40 -23.39 0.61 15.12
CA ALA A 40 -22.11 1.10 15.60
C ALA A 40 -21.46 2.11 14.63
N GLU A 41 -21.63 1.95 13.31
CA GLU A 41 -21.22 2.96 12.32
C GLU A 41 -21.99 4.28 12.51
N ALA A 42 -23.31 4.20 12.74
CA ALA A 42 -24.12 5.37 13.04
C ALA A 42 -23.70 6.05 14.35
N PHE A 43 -23.44 5.27 15.41
CA PHE A 43 -22.92 5.79 16.68
C PHE A 43 -21.54 6.43 16.50
N ALA A 44 -20.61 5.78 15.79
CA ALA A 44 -19.27 6.31 15.55
C ALA A 44 -19.32 7.65 14.80
N ARG A 45 -20.17 7.77 13.77
CA ARG A 45 -20.39 9.02 13.04
C ARG A 45 -20.99 10.11 13.92
N PHE A 46 -21.91 9.75 14.81
CA PHE A 46 -22.56 10.69 15.73
C PHE A 46 -21.57 11.24 16.78
N PHE A 47 -20.82 10.36 17.45
CA PHE A 47 -19.82 10.75 18.45
C PHE A 47 -18.60 11.48 17.87
N GLY A 48 -18.28 11.25 16.59
CA GLY A 48 -17.18 11.94 15.89
C GLY A 48 -17.48 13.38 15.48
N THR A 49 -18.72 13.86 15.65
CA THR A 49 -19.14 15.20 15.23
C THR A 49 -19.17 16.16 16.43
N PRO A 50 -18.67 17.41 16.31
CA PRO A 50 -18.73 18.42 17.39
C PRO A 50 -20.15 18.71 17.91
N VAL A 51 -21.15 18.43 17.08
CA VAL A 51 -22.58 18.58 17.39
C VAL A 51 -23.00 17.75 18.61
N PHE A 52 -22.40 16.57 18.83
CA PHE A 52 -22.72 15.74 19.99
C PHE A 52 -22.44 16.48 21.30
N LEU A 53 -21.23 17.04 21.45
CA LEU A 53 -20.83 17.79 22.64
C LEU A 53 -21.73 18.99 22.88
N VAL A 54 -22.05 19.75 21.84
CA VAL A 54 -22.96 20.90 21.93
C VAL A 54 -24.35 20.46 22.40
N SER A 55 -24.90 19.41 21.80
CA SER A 55 -26.23 18.90 22.16
C SER A 55 -26.29 18.40 23.61
N GLN A 56 -25.24 17.74 24.10
CA GLN A 56 -25.14 17.26 25.47
C GLN A 56 -25.03 18.43 26.46
N THR A 57 -24.22 19.45 26.15
CA THR A 57 -24.12 20.66 27.00
C THR A 57 -25.46 21.40 27.08
N VAL A 58 -26.17 21.54 25.96
CA VAL A 58 -27.49 22.19 25.94
C VAL A 58 -28.50 21.39 26.76
N PHE A 59 -28.51 20.06 26.64
CA PHE A 59 -29.39 19.20 27.44
C PHE A 59 -29.15 19.37 28.95
N VAL A 60 -27.88 19.35 29.37
CA VAL A 60 -27.49 19.56 30.77
C VAL A 60 -27.87 20.96 31.26
N ALA A 61 -27.65 21.99 30.44
CA ALA A 61 -28.01 23.36 30.79
C ALA A 61 -29.52 23.53 30.96
N ILE A 62 -30.33 22.97 30.06
CA ILE A 62 -31.80 22.97 30.16
C ILE A 62 -32.24 22.25 31.43
N TRP A 63 -31.65 21.09 31.76
CA TRP A 63 -31.98 20.35 32.98
C TRP A 63 -31.73 21.17 34.24
N ILE A 64 -30.57 21.81 34.33
CA ILE A 64 -30.21 22.67 35.46
C ILE A 64 -31.18 23.86 35.56
N ILE A 65 -31.51 24.51 34.45
CA ILE A 65 -32.43 25.66 34.42
C ILE A 65 -33.84 25.26 34.87
N LEU A 66 -34.39 24.17 34.35
CA LEU A 66 -35.75 23.70 34.69
C LEU A 66 -35.88 23.32 36.17
N ASN A 67 -34.87 22.64 36.74
CA ASN A 67 -34.86 22.29 38.17
C ASN A 67 -34.59 23.53 39.04
N SER A 68 -33.71 24.43 38.61
CA SER A 68 -33.43 25.67 39.35
C SER A 68 -34.61 26.65 39.38
N MET A 69 -35.50 26.60 38.37
CA MET A 69 -36.72 27.41 38.34
C MET A 69 -37.84 26.83 39.23
N GLY A 70 -37.62 25.71 39.91
CA GLY A 70 -38.60 25.09 40.81
C GLY A 70 -39.84 24.55 40.09
N ILE A 71 -39.75 24.29 38.78
CA ILE A 71 -40.86 23.76 37.97
C ILE A 71 -41.07 22.27 38.29
N PHE A 72 -39.98 21.57 38.62
CA PHE A 72 -39.97 20.19 39.08
C PHE A 72 -39.01 20.08 40.27
N ASP A 73 -39.49 19.75 41.47
CA ASP A 73 -38.66 19.50 42.67
C ASP A 73 -37.91 18.15 42.62
N PHE A 74 -37.62 17.65 41.42
CA PHE A 74 -37.08 16.30 41.23
C PHE A 74 -35.58 16.21 41.53
N ASP A 75 -34.82 17.30 41.31
CA ASP A 75 -33.37 17.37 41.52
C ASP A 75 -32.93 18.77 42.04
N VAL A 76 -33.35 19.11 43.27
CA VAL A 76 -32.97 20.35 43.96
C VAL A 76 -31.45 20.34 44.27
N TYR A 77 -30.82 21.52 44.31
CA TYR A 77 -29.39 21.67 44.63
C TYR A 77 -29.01 20.81 45.85
N PRO A 78 -28.07 19.83 45.72
CA PRO A 78 -26.90 19.82 44.84
C PRO A 78 -26.95 18.87 43.60
N PHE A 79 -28.11 18.66 42.97
CA PHE A 79 -28.27 17.86 41.73
C PHE A 79 -27.75 16.40 41.84
N ILE A 80 -28.23 15.67 42.85
CA ILE A 80 -27.74 14.32 43.15
C ILE A 80 -28.02 13.34 42.00
N LEU A 81 -29.16 13.47 41.30
CA LEU A 81 -29.54 12.56 40.24
C LEU A 81 -28.68 12.78 38.99
N LEU A 82 -28.44 14.04 38.63
CA LEU A 82 -27.53 14.39 37.54
C LEU A 82 -26.11 13.88 37.82
N ASN A 83 -25.61 14.07 39.03
CA ASN A 83 -24.29 13.59 39.41
C ASN A 83 -24.20 12.05 39.38
N LEU A 84 -25.25 11.35 39.84
CA LEU A 84 -25.34 9.89 39.78
C LEU A 84 -25.36 9.38 38.34
N ALA A 85 -26.13 10.04 37.46
CA ALA A 85 -26.21 9.71 36.04
C ALA A 85 -24.86 9.87 35.34
N PHE A 86 -24.14 10.97 35.58
CA PHE A 86 -22.80 11.18 35.02
C PHE A 86 -21.78 10.16 35.56
N SER A 87 -21.86 9.84 36.86
CA SER A 87 -20.99 8.83 37.47
C SER A 87 -21.20 7.45 36.83
N LEU A 88 -22.46 7.06 36.62
CA LEU A 88 -22.80 5.82 35.94
C LEU A 88 -22.38 5.86 34.46
N GLN A 89 -22.59 6.98 33.77
CA GLN A 89 -22.19 7.17 32.38
C GLN A 89 -20.68 6.95 32.22
N ALA A 90 -19.87 7.55 33.09
CA ALA A 90 -18.41 7.39 33.08
C ALA A 90 -18.00 5.93 33.38
N ALA A 91 -18.62 5.32 34.39
CA ALA A 91 -18.33 3.94 34.80
C ALA A 91 -18.61 2.92 33.68
N TYR A 92 -19.66 3.12 32.87
CA TYR A 92 -19.98 2.24 31.74
C TYR A 92 -19.23 2.61 30.45
N ALA A 93 -18.89 3.89 30.27
CA ALA A 93 -18.09 4.34 29.13
C ALA A 93 -16.69 3.72 29.13
N ALA A 94 -16.01 3.67 30.28
CA ALA A 94 -14.64 3.15 30.39
C ALA A 94 -14.47 1.72 29.81
N PRO A 95 -15.25 0.69 30.21
CA PRO A 95 -15.12 -0.65 29.66
C PRO A 95 -15.55 -0.75 28.19
N LEU A 96 -16.55 0.03 27.76
CA LEU A 96 -16.94 0.09 26.35
C LEU A 96 -15.83 0.68 25.48
N ILE A 97 -15.20 1.77 25.94
CA ILE A 97 -14.06 2.38 25.27
C ILE A 97 -12.90 1.39 25.22
N LEU A 98 -12.61 0.67 26.31
CA LEU A 98 -11.56 -0.34 26.33
C LEU A 98 -11.83 -1.45 25.31
N LEU A 99 -13.07 -1.94 25.20
CA LEU A 99 -13.44 -2.96 24.23
C LEU A 99 -13.35 -2.46 22.78
N ALA A 100 -13.69 -1.18 22.55
CA ALA A 100 -13.50 -0.55 21.25
C ALA A 100 -12.01 -0.40 20.92
N GLN A 101 -11.19 -0.03 21.90
CA GLN A 101 -9.75 0.12 21.75
C GLN A 101 -9.04 -1.21 21.50
N THR A 102 -9.38 -2.29 22.22
CA THR A 102 -8.77 -3.61 21.97
C THR A 102 -9.08 -4.10 20.56
N ARG A 103 -10.33 -3.95 20.12
CA ARG A 103 -10.73 -4.28 18.74
C ARG A 103 -10.04 -3.42 17.69
N GLN A 104 -9.81 -2.14 17.98
CA GLN A 104 -9.08 -1.25 17.08
C GLN A 104 -7.60 -1.67 17.00
N ALA A 105 -6.97 -1.95 18.14
CA ALA A 105 -5.57 -2.38 18.22
C ALA A 105 -5.31 -3.71 17.48
N ASP A 106 -6.23 -4.68 17.58
CA ASP A 106 -6.12 -5.95 16.85
C ASP A 106 -6.12 -5.73 15.32
N ARG A 107 -6.92 -4.78 14.82
CA ARG A 107 -6.93 -4.43 13.39
C ARG A 107 -5.68 -3.69 12.97
N ASP A 108 -5.27 -2.69 13.75
CA ASP A 108 -4.08 -1.90 13.46
C ASP A 108 -2.85 -2.82 13.41
N LYS A 109 -2.79 -3.83 14.29
CA LYS A 109 -1.75 -4.88 14.26
C LYS A 109 -1.79 -5.70 12.98
N ALA A 110 -2.97 -6.21 12.59
CA ALA A 110 -3.11 -7.00 11.37
C ALA A 110 -2.77 -6.20 10.09
N GLN A 111 -3.17 -4.92 10.03
CA GLN A 111 -2.81 -4.04 8.93
C GLN A 111 -1.31 -3.78 8.89
N THR A 112 -0.69 -3.52 10.05
CA THR A 112 0.75 -3.30 10.15
C THR A 112 1.55 -4.52 9.70
N GLU A 113 1.09 -5.73 10.04
CA GLU A 113 1.73 -6.98 9.63
C GLU A 113 1.63 -7.21 8.11
N ALA A 114 0.46 -6.97 7.51
CA ALA A 114 0.29 -7.03 6.06
C ALA A 114 1.20 -6.03 5.32
N ASP A 115 1.31 -4.81 5.84
CA ASP A 115 2.18 -3.77 5.30
C ASP A 115 3.66 -4.11 5.46
N ALA A 116 4.05 -4.75 6.56
CA ALA A 116 5.42 -5.25 6.74
C ALA A 116 5.76 -6.32 5.69
N GLN A 117 4.90 -7.33 5.52
CA GLN A 117 5.08 -8.36 4.50
C GLN A 117 5.12 -7.78 3.08
N HIS A 118 4.28 -6.78 2.81
CA HIS A 118 4.29 -6.11 1.51
C HIS A 118 5.62 -5.39 1.25
N ARG A 119 6.14 -4.67 2.24
CA ARG A 119 7.44 -3.99 2.15
C ARG A 119 8.59 -4.97 1.94
N GLU A 120 8.60 -6.08 2.65
CA GLU A 120 9.61 -7.14 2.47
C GLU A 120 9.55 -7.72 1.06
N ALA A 121 8.35 -8.03 0.55
CA ALA A 121 8.19 -8.55 -0.81
C ALA A 121 8.67 -7.55 -1.88
N LEU A 122 8.43 -6.25 -1.68
CA LEU A 122 8.93 -5.20 -2.56
C LEU A 122 10.46 -5.10 -2.52
N ALA A 123 11.08 -5.19 -1.35
CA ALA A 123 12.53 -5.16 -1.18
C ALA A 123 13.20 -6.36 -1.87
N MET A 124 12.65 -7.57 -1.71
CA MET A 124 13.15 -8.76 -2.40
C MET A 124 13.02 -8.62 -3.92
N ALA A 125 11.91 -8.07 -4.42
CA ALA A 125 11.71 -7.83 -5.84
C ALA A 125 12.65 -6.75 -6.40
N SER A 126 12.99 -5.72 -5.62
CA SER A 126 13.97 -4.72 -6.05
C SER A 126 15.38 -5.29 -6.11
N GLN A 127 15.78 -6.08 -5.12
CA GLN A 127 17.09 -6.77 -5.12
C GLN A 127 17.23 -7.69 -6.34
N GLN A 128 16.21 -8.51 -6.64
CA GLN A 128 16.23 -9.37 -7.83
C GLN A 128 16.36 -8.57 -9.13
N ARG A 129 15.72 -7.40 -9.22
CA ARG A 129 15.85 -6.52 -10.39
C ARG A 129 17.24 -5.94 -10.52
N GLU A 130 17.88 -5.58 -9.41
CA GLU A 130 19.26 -5.09 -9.40
C GLU A 130 20.25 -6.18 -9.85
N GLU A 131 20.09 -7.41 -9.36
CA GLU A 131 20.92 -8.55 -9.79
C GLU A 131 20.76 -8.84 -11.28
N LEU A 132 19.52 -8.85 -11.78
CA LEU A 132 19.24 -9.02 -13.22
C LEU A 132 19.84 -7.87 -14.04
N ALA A 133 19.73 -6.62 -13.58
CA ALA A 133 20.33 -5.47 -14.24
C ALA A 133 21.87 -5.58 -14.28
N ALA A 134 22.50 -6.08 -13.21
CA ALA A 134 23.94 -6.32 -13.16
C ALA A 134 24.38 -7.41 -14.16
N GLN A 135 23.60 -8.49 -14.27
CA GLN A 135 23.83 -9.54 -15.27
C GLN A 135 23.67 -9.00 -16.70
N GLN A 136 22.61 -8.23 -16.96
CA GLN A 136 22.38 -7.59 -18.25
C GLN A 136 23.54 -6.66 -18.63
N THR A 137 24.03 -5.88 -17.67
CA THR A 137 25.19 -5.00 -17.86
C THR A 137 26.44 -5.80 -18.23
N THR A 138 26.69 -6.91 -17.53
CA THR A 138 27.83 -7.80 -17.83
C THR A 138 27.73 -8.38 -19.24
N ASN A 139 26.56 -8.86 -19.65
CA ASN A 139 26.34 -9.39 -20.99
C ASN A 139 26.55 -8.32 -22.06
N LEU A 140 26.07 -7.09 -21.82
CA LEU A 140 26.26 -5.96 -22.73
C LEU A 140 27.77 -5.66 -22.90
N LEU A 141 28.54 -5.65 -21.81
CA LEU A 141 29.99 -5.46 -21.86
C LEU A 141 30.70 -6.55 -22.67
N ILE A 142 30.28 -7.82 -22.52
CA ILE A 142 30.82 -8.94 -23.31
C ILE A 142 30.56 -8.72 -24.81
N LEU A 143 29.31 -8.38 -25.18
CA LEU A 143 28.95 -8.10 -26.58
C LEU A 143 29.72 -6.90 -27.15
N MET A 144 29.91 -5.84 -26.37
CA MET A 144 30.71 -4.69 -26.79
C MET A 144 32.17 -5.09 -27.02
N LYS A 145 32.76 -5.88 -26.13
CA LYS A 145 34.13 -6.38 -26.29
C LYS A 145 34.29 -7.20 -27.57
N GLN A 146 33.34 -8.09 -27.87
CA GLN A 146 33.34 -8.90 -29.10
C GLN A 146 33.26 -8.03 -30.36
N ASN A 147 32.40 -7.00 -30.37
CA ASN A 147 32.32 -6.07 -31.50
C ASN A 147 33.64 -5.30 -31.71
N THR A 148 34.28 -4.87 -30.63
CA THR A 148 35.59 -4.20 -30.70
C THR A 148 36.65 -5.14 -31.28
N GLU A 149 36.70 -6.40 -30.83
CA GLU A 149 37.64 -7.41 -31.32
C GLU A 149 37.41 -7.74 -32.80
N LEU A 150 36.16 -7.90 -33.23
CA LEU A 150 35.81 -8.08 -34.64
C LEU A 150 36.27 -6.89 -35.50
N THR A 151 36.12 -5.66 -34.99
CA THR A 151 36.56 -4.45 -35.67
C THR A 151 38.09 -4.42 -35.82
N GLU A 152 38.82 -4.82 -34.78
CA GLU A 152 40.28 -4.90 -34.79
C GLU A 152 40.80 -5.99 -35.73
N ILE A 153 40.18 -7.17 -35.74
CA ILE A 153 40.48 -8.26 -36.68
C ILE A 153 40.23 -7.78 -38.12
N THR A 154 39.11 -7.10 -38.36
CA THR A 154 38.76 -6.57 -39.69
C THR A 154 39.79 -5.55 -40.15
N LYS A 155 40.21 -4.64 -39.27
CA LYS A 155 41.28 -3.67 -39.55
C LYS A 155 42.59 -4.37 -39.91
N THR A 156 43.01 -5.32 -39.09
CA THR A 156 44.26 -6.08 -39.31
C THR A 156 44.24 -6.87 -40.62
N MET A 157 43.09 -7.49 -40.95
CA MET A 157 42.92 -8.19 -42.22
C MET A 157 43.03 -7.23 -43.41
N SER A 158 42.39 -6.06 -43.32
CA SER A 158 42.48 -5.02 -44.35
C SER A 158 43.91 -4.54 -44.56
N GLU A 159 44.65 -4.30 -43.47
CA GLU A 159 46.06 -3.90 -43.53
C GLU A 159 46.91 -4.97 -44.24
N ARG A 160 46.74 -6.25 -43.89
CA ARG A 160 47.46 -7.36 -44.55
C ARG A 160 47.12 -7.50 -46.03
N ILE A 161 45.85 -7.38 -46.40
CA ILE A 161 45.44 -7.42 -47.81
C ILE A 161 46.09 -6.28 -48.58
N GLN A 162 46.13 -5.08 -48.00
CA GLN A 162 46.80 -3.94 -48.63
C GLN A 162 48.31 -4.21 -48.82
N THR A 163 49.01 -4.71 -47.79
CA THR A 163 50.45 -5.02 -47.90
C THR A 163 50.71 -6.09 -48.97
N LEU A 164 49.91 -7.17 -48.98
CA LEU A 164 49.98 -8.22 -49.99
C LEU A 164 49.71 -7.69 -51.40
N THR A 165 48.75 -6.78 -51.55
CA THR A 165 48.42 -6.16 -52.84
C THR A 165 49.55 -5.25 -53.31
N GLU A 166 50.16 -4.49 -52.40
CA GLU A 166 51.32 -3.65 -52.70
C GLU A 166 52.56 -4.47 -53.09
N GLU A 167 52.85 -5.57 -52.40
CA GLU A 167 53.91 -6.50 -52.77
C GLU A 167 53.66 -7.13 -54.15
N LEU A 168 52.43 -7.60 -54.39
CA LEU A 168 52.05 -8.23 -55.66
C LEU A 168 52.14 -7.22 -56.82
N HIS A 169 51.68 -5.97 -56.61
CA HIS A 169 51.81 -4.89 -57.58
C HIS A 169 53.27 -4.57 -57.89
N ARG A 170 54.13 -4.51 -56.86
CA ARG A 170 55.57 -4.30 -57.01
C ARG A 170 56.24 -5.43 -57.80
N HIS A 171 55.90 -6.69 -57.49
CA HIS A 171 56.49 -7.85 -58.16
C HIS A 171 56.10 -7.94 -59.65
N ILE A 172 54.86 -7.57 -59.98
CA ILE A 172 54.40 -7.46 -61.39
C ILE A 172 55.17 -6.36 -62.13
N LEU A 173 55.44 -5.23 -61.48
CA LEU A 173 56.19 -4.11 -62.08
C LEU A 173 57.68 -4.43 -62.28
N GLU A 174 58.30 -5.21 -61.39
CA GLU A 174 59.70 -5.65 -61.52
C GLU A 174 59.89 -6.80 -62.52
N SER A 175 58.83 -7.56 -62.82
CA SER A 175 58.82 -8.66 -63.78
C SER A 175 58.71 -8.22 -65.26
N LYS A 176 58.84 -6.92 -65.55
CA LYS A 176 58.68 -6.34 -66.89
C LYS A 176 59.93 -5.56 -67.31
#